data_AF-A0A0S7X3E1-F1
#
_entry.id   AF-A0A0S7X3E1-F1
#
_cell.length_a   1.000
_cell.length_b   1.000
_cell.length_c   1.000
_cell.angle_alpha   90.00
_cell.angle_beta   90.00
_cell.angle_gamma   90.00
#
_symmetry.space_group_name_H-M   'P 1'
#
loop_
_entity.id
_entity.type
_entity.pdbx_description
1 polymer ?
#
loop_
_entity_poly.entity_id
_entity_poly.type
_entity_poly.pdbx_seq_one_letter_code
_entity_poly.pdbx_strand_id
1 'polypeptide(L)'
;MRTVIWLHVGCLTILPALATFAAPPGSPRIDDVQLLPYQGWEADPDVIWYDDFDGSDDLLSRYLEYSSDGGDFRPVTYEALGGVGKSLRGIFQRREVSAGGIKKCFGRNPMDYRGLGVRNTEDFREIYWRQYVKMQPGWIGNPAKLNRAIAFAGSNWSEAMIAHIWGGHSNNLCIDPASGVNANSQVVTTKYNDFANLTWLGSRPGTSQIFDTDESGRWISIEGHVRLNTPGESDGIFTLYIDEQVEASRNDLNWVYSWDDYGINAVFLENYWNSGSPVTQERYFDDFVISTSYIGLARSPYNPLVTKTGFRDSDPGDEQAAWQLQIAWNADGTDLVWDSGIIEDSGNAVAVTATNGSFQGSLAGKHELAPGHLYALRTRQRDSNDNWSAWSPWTTTLRTGTLTPGDGNGDGLIDEVDLGLWQQNADPLGTEVNTFAMGDWNGDGLINGSDLALWQQNYDPIGPAAGIPVPPGTDAVSTVPEPSTGMMAICVTLAVMMLRRRRARTGH
;
A
#
# COMPACT_ATOMS: atom_id res chain seq x y z
N MET A 1 6.68 -43.61 85.18
CA MET A 1 6.25 -42.19 85.30
C MET A 1 6.34 -41.57 83.92
N ARG A 2 5.18 -41.18 83.38
CA ARG A 2 4.84 -40.49 82.11
C ARG A 2 5.96 -40.23 81.07
N THR A 3 5.89 -40.98 79.97
CA THR A 3 6.50 -40.66 78.67
C THR A 3 5.52 -39.76 77.90
N VAL A 4 5.97 -38.57 77.51
CA VAL A 4 5.18 -37.59 76.73
C VAL A 4 5.39 -37.86 75.24
N ILE A 5 4.29 -38.17 74.53
CA ILE A 5 4.25 -38.32 73.07
C ILE A 5 3.93 -36.95 72.48
N TRP A 6 4.84 -36.41 71.66
CA TRP A 6 4.62 -35.19 70.89
C TRP A 6 3.93 -35.52 69.56
N LEU A 7 2.67 -35.12 69.44
CA LEU A 7 1.89 -35.19 68.20
C LEU A 7 2.35 -34.04 67.28
N HIS A 8 2.99 -34.37 66.15
CA HIS A 8 3.25 -33.39 65.08
C HIS A 8 1.98 -33.17 64.28
N VAL A 9 1.32 -32.03 64.50
CA VAL A 9 0.23 -31.55 63.64
C VAL A 9 0.87 -30.87 62.44
N GLY A 10 0.81 -31.52 61.27
CA GLY A 10 1.20 -30.91 60.01
C GLY A 10 0.23 -29.77 59.66
N CYS A 11 0.70 -28.54 59.72
CA CYS A 11 -0.02 -27.37 59.23
C CYS A 11 0.07 -27.38 57.69
N LEU A 12 -0.98 -27.85 57.03
CA LEU A 12 -1.16 -27.74 55.59
C LEU A 12 -1.51 -26.28 55.28
N THR A 13 -0.50 -25.47 54.95
CA THR A 13 -0.71 -24.12 54.41
C THR A 13 -1.30 -24.25 53.01
N ILE A 14 -2.62 -24.13 52.90
CA ILE A 14 -3.30 -23.90 51.63
C ILE A 14 -2.93 -22.47 51.21
N LEU A 15 -1.95 -22.35 50.31
CA LEU A 15 -1.74 -21.11 49.57
C LEU A 15 -3.03 -20.87 48.76
N PRO A 16 -3.72 -19.72 48.89
CA PRO A 16 -4.79 -19.40 47.97
C PRO A 16 -4.19 -19.38 46.57
N ALA A 17 -4.81 -20.11 45.64
CA ALA A 17 -4.49 -19.95 44.23
C ALA A 17 -4.61 -18.45 43.92
N LEU A 18 -3.50 -17.83 43.53
CA LEU A 18 -3.54 -16.52 42.90
C LEU A 18 -4.50 -16.67 41.72
N ALA A 19 -5.64 -15.99 41.78
CA ALA A 19 -6.47 -15.81 40.61
C ALA A 19 -5.57 -15.08 39.59
N THR A 20 -5.07 -15.81 38.60
CA THR A 20 -4.48 -15.22 37.42
C THR A 20 -5.63 -14.52 36.72
N PHE A 21 -5.69 -13.19 36.82
CA PHE A 21 -6.55 -12.41 35.94
C PHE A 21 -6.11 -12.74 34.51
N ALA A 22 -7.05 -13.14 33.66
CA ALA A 22 -6.80 -13.36 32.24
C ALA A 22 -6.17 -12.08 31.66
N ALA A 23 -5.11 -12.24 30.89
CA ALA A 23 -4.46 -11.13 30.21
C ALA A 23 -5.39 -10.63 29.08
N PRO A 24 -5.45 -9.32 28.83
CA PRO A 24 -6.18 -8.84 27.67
C PRO A 24 -5.51 -9.34 26.37
N PRO A 25 -6.29 -9.54 25.29
CA PRO A 25 -5.73 -9.94 24.00
C PRO A 25 -4.75 -8.88 23.47
N GLY A 26 -3.86 -9.31 22.58
CA GLY A 26 -2.94 -8.43 21.88
C GLY A 26 -3.70 -7.37 21.07
N SER A 27 -3.13 -6.17 20.93
CA SER A 27 -3.76 -5.12 20.12
C SER A 27 -3.59 -5.44 18.64
N PRO A 28 -4.68 -5.56 17.85
CA PRO A 28 -4.58 -5.86 16.43
C PRO A 28 -3.96 -4.68 15.66
N ARG A 29 -3.63 -4.91 14.39
CA ARG A 29 -3.34 -3.85 13.41
C ARG A 29 -4.37 -3.90 12.30
N ILE A 30 -4.47 -2.83 11.53
CA ILE A 30 -5.13 -2.89 10.22
C ILE A 30 -4.17 -3.67 9.33
N ASP A 31 -4.60 -4.84 8.88
CA ASP A 31 -3.81 -5.69 7.97
C ASP A 31 -3.80 -5.05 6.59
N ASP A 32 -4.98 -4.79 6.06
CA ASP A 32 -5.19 -4.39 4.68
C ASP A 32 -6.47 -3.58 4.50
N VAL A 33 -6.52 -2.78 3.44
CA VAL A 33 -7.68 -1.99 3.02
C VAL A 33 -7.92 -2.26 1.54
N GLN A 34 -9.17 -2.54 1.17
CA GLN A 34 -9.56 -2.72 -0.22
C GLN A 34 -9.08 -1.56 -1.08
N LEU A 35 -8.47 -1.90 -2.21
CA LEU A 35 -7.98 -0.93 -3.19
C LEU A 35 -8.95 -0.80 -4.36
N LEU A 36 -8.90 0.35 -5.04
CA LEU A 36 -9.50 0.50 -6.35
C LEU A 36 -8.77 -0.41 -7.35
N PRO A 37 -9.51 -1.09 -8.26
CA PRO A 37 -8.89 -1.89 -9.32
C PRO A 37 -7.95 -1.08 -10.20
N TYR A 38 -8.28 0.19 -10.46
CA TYR A 38 -7.43 1.10 -11.22
C TYR A 38 -6.76 2.14 -10.33
N GLN A 39 -5.43 2.16 -10.39
CA GLN A 39 -4.59 3.08 -9.63
C GLN A 39 -4.05 4.24 -10.46
N GLY A 40 -4.33 4.32 -11.76
CA GLY A 40 -3.96 5.48 -12.59
C GLY A 40 -2.53 5.49 -13.12
N TRP A 41 -1.71 4.49 -12.78
CA TRP A 41 -0.27 4.50 -13.09
C TRP A 41 0.03 4.48 -14.59
N GLU A 42 -0.78 3.77 -15.37
CA GLU A 42 -0.69 3.65 -16.83
C GLU A 42 -0.71 5.00 -17.55
N ALA A 43 -1.48 5.95 -17.02
CA ALA A 43 -1.81 7.21 -17.67
C ALA A 43 -1.01 8.39 -17.11
N ASP A 44 -0.30 8.21 -16.00
CA ASP A 44 0.43 9.27 -15.33
C ASP A 44 1.80 9.49 -16.02
N PRO A 45 2.05 10.66 -16.65
CA PRO A 45 3.31 10.93 -17.33
C PRO A 45 4.51 11.06 -16.36
N ASP A 46 4.26 11.25 -15.06
CA ASP A 46 5.31 11.33 -14.06
C ASP A 46 5.79 9.94 -13.66
N VAL A 47 4.95 8.91 -13.82
CA VAL A 47 5.31 7.51 -13.55
C VAL A 47 6.36 7.02 -14.54
N ILE A 48 7.45 6.50 -13.99
CA ILE A 48 8.57 5.91 -14.73
C ILE A 48 8.33 4.41 -14.91
N TRP A 49 7.88 3.75 -13.84
CA TRP A 49 7.64 2.30 -13.77
C TRP A 49 6.61 1.99 -12.71
N TYR A 50 5.80 0.97 -12.94
CA TYR A 50 4.95 0.38 -11.91
C TYR A 50 4.80 -1.13 -12.13
N ASP A 51 4.51 -1.86 -11.05
CA ASP A 51 4.22 -3.29 -11.07
C ASP A 51 3.46 -3.69 -9.80
N ASP A 52 2.21 -4.12 -9.96
CA ASP A 52 1.35 -4.75 -8.93
C ASP A 52 1.58 -6.27 -8.84
N PHE A 53 2.50 -6.80 -9.65
CA PHE A 53 2.85 -8.21 -9.75
C PHE A 53 1.76 -9.16 -10.25
N ASP A 54 0.62 -8.65 -10.73
CA ASP A 54 -0.48 -9.46 -11.26
C ASP A 54 -0.22 -10.03 -12.65
N GLY A 55 0.71 -9.41 -13.38
CA GLY A 55 1.13 -9.84 -14.70
C GLY A 55 1.90 -11.16 -14.74
N SER A 56 2.83 -11.25 -15.69
CA SER A 56 3.63 -12.46 -15.92
C SER A 56 4.49 -12.84 -14.72
N ASP A 57 4.52 -14.14 -14.39
CA ASP A 57 5.41 -14.71 -13.37
C ASP A 57 6.89 -14.68 -13.82
N ASP A 58 7.16 -14.50 -15.12
CA ASP A 58 8.53 -14.31 -15.63
C ASP A 58 9.02 -12.89 -15.35
N LEU A 59 9.52 -12.67 -14.13
CA LEU A 59 10.06 -11.37 -13.71
C LEU A 59 11.25 -10.90 -14.58
N LEU A 60 11.99 -11.81 -15.21
CA LEU A 60 13.11 -11.44 -16.09
C LEU A 60 12.68 -10.83 -17.43
N SER A 61 11.38 -10.82 -17.73
CA SER A 61 10.80 -10.05 -18.83
C SER A 61 10.65 -8.55 -18.50
N ARG A 62 10.75 -8.16 -17.22
CA ARG A 62 10.43 -6.80 -16.73
C ARG A 62 11.54 -6.16 -15.89
N TYR A 63 12.37 -7.00 -15.26
CA TYR A 63 13.46 -6.60 -14.38
C TYR A 63 14.83 -6.97 -14.96
N LEU A 64 15.82 -6.10 -14.71
CA LEU A 64 17.20 -6.31 -15.17
C LEU A 64 17.79 -7.59 -14.55
N GLU A 65 17.57 -7.76 -13.24
CA GLU A 65 17.90 -8.99 -12.54
C GLU A 65 16.73 -9.42 -11.66
N TYR A 66 16.62 -10.73 -11.51
CA TYR A 66 15.76 -11.41 -10.58
C TYR A 66 16.55 -12.59 -10.02
N SER A 67 16.71 -12.61 -8.70
CA SER A 67 17.23 -13.76 -7.97
C SER A 67 16.06 -14.45 -7.29
N SER A 68 15.70 -15.65 -7.74
CA SER A 68 14.60 -16.43 -7.17
C SER A 68 14.95 -17.13 -5.87
N ASP A 69 16.25 -17.20 -5.52
CA ASP A 69 16.77 -17.89 -4.34
C ASP A 69 16.20 -19.30 -4.19
N GLY A 70 16.40 -20.14 -5.22
CA GLY A 70 15.85 -21.50 -5.23
C GLY A 70 14.32 -21.59 -5.34
N GLY A 71 13.62 -20.48 -5.64
CA GLY A 71 12.16 -20.40 -5.67
C GLY A 71 11.54 -19.84 -4.39
N ASP A 72 12.36 -19.40 -3.44
CA ASP A 72 11.90 -18.76 -2.22
C ASP A 72 11.42 -17.33 -2.46
N PHE A 73 11.94 -16.66 -3.49
CA PHE A 73 11.45 -15.36 -3.96
C PHE A 73 10.65 -15.53 -5.25
N ARG A 74 9.31 -15.34 -5.22
CA ARG A 74 8.43 -15.48 -6.40
C ARG A 74 7.04 -14.86 -6.20
N PRO A 75 6.27 -14.62 -7.27
CA PRO A 75 4.85 -14.27 -7.18
C PRO A 75 4.02 -15.36 -6.46
N VAL A 76 3.07 -14.95 -5.63
CA VAL A 76 2.10 -15.80 -4.93
C VAL A 76 0.73 -15.13 -4.87
N THR A 77 -0.35 -15.92 -4.75
CA THR A 77 -1.74 -15.41 -4.72
C THR A 77 -2.42 -15.51 -3.36
N TYR A 78 -1.79 -16.12 -2.36
CA TYR A 78 -2.40 -16.33 -1.03
C TYR A 78 -2.20 -15.13 -0.09
N GLU A 79 -1.38 -14.17 -0.49
CA GLU A 79 -1.10 -12.93 0.21
C GLU A 79 -0.92 -11.87 -0.87
N ALA A 80 -1.83 -10.91 -0.95
CA ALA A 80 -1.84 -9.85 -1.95
C ALA A 80 -2.44 -8.59 -1.31
N LEU A 81 -1.90 -7.43 -1.66
CA LEU A 81 -2.39 -6.14 -1.19
C LEU A 81 -3.82 -5.91 -1.72
N GLY A 82 -4.73 -5.40 -0.88
CA GLY A 82 -6.15 -5.28 -1.21
C GLY A 82 -6.92 -6.61 -1.25
N GLY A 83 -6.27 -7.75 -0.96
CA GLY A 83 -6.86 -9.09 -0.92
C GLY A 83 -7.14 -9.75 -2.27
N VAL A 84 -6.68 -9.15 -3.37
CA VAL A 84 -6.88 -9.65 -4.75
C VAL A 84 -5.54 -9.59 -5.48
N GLY A 85 -5.32 -10.53 -6.40
CA GLY A 85 -4.12 -10.53 -7.23
C GLY A 85 -2.96 -11.37 -6.67
N LYS A 86 -1.74 -10.86 -6.82
CA LYS A 86 -0.48 -11.49 -6.46
C LYS A 86 0.40 -10.50 -5.70
N SER A 87 1.31 -11.03 -4.90
CA SER A 87 2.47 -10.29 -4.38
C SER A 87 3.75 -11.08 -4.58
N LEU A 88 4.92 -10.43 -4.44
CA LEU A 88 6.20 -11.14 -4.38
C LEU A 88 6.51 -11.59 -2.97
N ARG A 89 6.56 -12.90 -2.76
CA ARG A 89 6.96 -13.51 -1.48
C ARG A 89 8.42 -13.89 -1.49
N GLY A 90 9.17 -13.55 -0.45
CA GLY A 90 10.48 -14.09 -0.09
C GLY A 90 10.42 -14.94 1.17
N ILE A 91 11.08 -16.11 1.21
CA ILE A 91 11.25 -16.92 2.43
C ILE A 91 12.70 -16.84 2.88
N PHE A 92 12.90 -16.41 4.12
CA PHE A 92 14.16 -16.63 4.81
C PHE A 92 14.04 -17.91 5.62
N GLN A 93 14.91 -18.90 5.40
CA GLN A 93 15.09 -19.96 6.36
C GLN A 93 15.92 -19.50 7.56
N ARG A 94 15.85 -20.25 8.66
CA ARG A 94 16.68 -19.98 9.82
C ARG A 94 18.17 -19.94 9.45
N ARG A 95 18.82 -18.82 9.81
CA ARG A 95 20.22 -18.42 9.54
C ARG A 95 20.52 -18.02 8.09
N GLU A 96 19.52 -18.02 7.23
CA GLU A 96 19.68 -17.59 5.85
C GLU A 96 19.83 -16.07 5.77
N VAL A 97 20.79 -15.63 4.95
CA VAL A 97 21.16 -14.21 4.79
C VAL A 97 20.51 -13.56 3.57
N SER A 98 19.95 -14.31 2.63
CA SER A 98 19.35 -13.82 1.40
C SER A 98 18.04 -14.57 1.15
N ALA A 99 17.02 -13.89 0.64
CA ALA A 99 15.81 -14.54 0.13
C ALA A 99 15.39 -13.91 -1.21
N GLY A 100 16.36 -13.75 -2.10
CA GLY A 100 16.17 -13.18 -3.44
C GLY A 100 15.95 -11.66 -3.51
N GLY A 101 15.60 -11.19 -4.70
CA GLY A 101 15.34 -9.77 -4.97
C GLY A 101 15.17 -9.48 -6.46
N ILE A 102 14.72 -8.26 -6.78
CA ILE A 102 14.58 -7.73 -8.14
C ILE A 102 15.28 -6.39 -8.29
N LYS A 103 15.69 -6.10 -9.52
CA LYS A 103 16.39 -4.86 -9.90
C LYS A 103 15.70 -4.20 -11.08
N LYS A 104 15.13 -3.02 -10.90
CA LYS A 104 14.57 -2.23 -12.01
C LYS A 104 15.54 -1.15 -12.45
N CYS A 105 15.75 -1.07 -13.77
CA CYS A 105 16.51 -0.01 -14.41
C CYS A 105 15.59 0.88 -15.24
N PHE A 106 15.94 2.16 -15.34
CA PHE A 106 15.24 3.20 -16.09
C PHE A 106 16.21 4.32 -16.43
N GLY A 107 15.79 5.29 -17.25
CA GLY A 107 16.66 6.39 -17.66
C GLY A 107 17.86 5.93 -18.47
N ARG A 108 18.76 6.86 -18.79
CA ARG A 108 20.07 6.50 -19.35
C ARG A 108 20.81 5.64 -18.32
N ASN A 109 20.93 4.36 -18.62
CA ASN A 109 21.49 3.39 -17.70
C ASN A 109 22.59 2.56 -18.38
N PRO A 110 23.86 2.66 -17.92
CA PRO A 110 24.97 1.89 -18.49
C PRO A 110 24.93 0.39 -18.15
N MET A 111 24.04 -0.04 -17.26
CA MET A 111 23.82 -1.42 -16.82
C MET A 111 22.69 -2.14 -17.57
N ASP A 112 21.98 -1.50 -18.50
CA ASP A 112 20.84 -2.12 -19.18
C ASP A 112 21.24 -3.12 -20.28
N TYR A 113 21.96 -4.18 -19.91
CA TYR A 113 22.42 -5.23 -20.82
C TYR A 113 21.29 -6.16 -21.31
N ARG A 114 20.08 -6.03 -20.75
CA ARG A 114 18.88 -6.77 -21.22
C ARG A 114 17.97 -5.93 -22.11
N GLY A 115 18.18 -4.61 -22.21
CA GLY A 115 17.30 -3.71 -22.96
C GLY A 115 15.92 -3.56 -22.33
N LEU A 116 15.83 -3.63 -20.99
CA LEU A 116 14.60 -3.55 -20.20
C LEU A 116 14.42 -2.19 -19.50
N GLY A 117 15.33 -1.25 -19.75
CA GLY A 117 15.27 0.12 -19.28
C GLY A 117 14.09 0.86 -19.87
N VAL A 118 13.28 1.46 -19.00
CA VAL A 118 12.16 2.33 -19.37
C VAL A 118 12.62 3.79 -19.37
N ARG A 119 12.02 4.62 -20.24
CA ARG A 119 12.41 6.04 -20.39
C ARG A 119 13.93 6.23 -20.59
N ASN A 120 14.55 5.35 -21.38
CA ASN A 120 15.99 5.13 -21.44
C ASN A 120 16.83 6.24 -22.11
N THR A 121 16.22 7.38 -22.44
CA THR A 121 16.88 8.56 -23.00
C THR A 121 16.93 9.74 -22.03
N GLU A 122 16.33 9.60 -20.85
CA GLU A 122 16.19 10.65 -19.85
C GLU A 122 17.17 10.48 -18.68
N ASP A 123 17.52 11.58 -18.02
CA ASP A 123 18.24 11.57 -16.74
C ASP A 123 17.34 12.10 -15.63
N PHE A 124 17.16 11.29 -14.60
CA PHE A 124 16.34 11.66 -13.46
C PHE A 124 17.22 12.20 -12.34
N ARG A 125 17.03 13.48 -12.00
CA ARG A 125 17.68 14.14 -10.87
C ARG A 125 16.89 13.99 -9.58
N GLU A 126 15.61 13.68 -9.70
CA GLU A 126 14.65 13.56 -8.62
C GLU A 126 13.70 12.41 -8.95
N ILE A 127 13.53 11.50 -8.00
CA ILE A 127 12.52 10.44 -8.08
C ILE A 127 11.91 10.17 -6.71
N TYR A 128 10.72 9.60 -6.78
CA TYR A 128 10.04 8.91 -5.71
C TYR A 128 9.95 7.43 -6.09
N TRP A 129 10.05 6.54 -5.11
CA TRP A 129 9.75 5.13 -5.30
C TRP A 129 9.00 4.59 -4.10
N ARG A 130 7.98 3.79 -4.34
CA ARG A 130 7.09 3.28 -3.30
C ARG A 130 6.84 1.80 -3.52
N GLN A 131 6.82 1.04 -2.44
CA GLN A 131 6.33 -0.33 -2.42
C GLN A 131 5.63 -0.61 -1.10
N TYR A 132 4.65 -1.49 -1.12
CA TYR A 132 4.09 -2.07 0.09
C TYR A 132 4.93 -3.26 0.52
N VAL A 133 5.12 -3.40 1.83
CA VAL A 133 5.79 -4.54 2.44
C VAL A 133 4.95 -5.11 3.56
N LYS A 134 4.87 -6.43 3.64
CA LYS A 134 4.26 -7.15 4.77
C LYS A 134 5.24 -8.17 5.31
N MET A 135 5.42 -8.16 6.63
CA MET A 135 6.10 -9.23 7.34
C MET A 135 5.05 -10.21 7.82
N GLN A 136 5.29 -11.52 7.69
CA GLN A 136 4.32 -12.50 8.14
C GLN A 136 3.94 -12.30 9.63
N PRO A 137 2.73 -12.69 10.05
CA PRO A 137 2.37 -12.75 11.46
C PRO A 137 3.44 -13.48 12.31
N GLY A 138 3.86 -12.84 13.40
CA GLY A 138 4.86 -13.37 14.33
C GLY A 138 6.31 -13.14 13.91
N TRP A 139 6.57 -12.22 12.98
CA TRP A 139 7.91 -11.86 12.52
C TRP A 139 8.87 -11.50 13.67
N ILE A 140 10.13 -11.89 13.55
CA ILE A 140 11.17 -11.62 14.56
C ILE A 140 12.43 -11.09 13.90
N GLY A 141 12.88 -9.91 14.35
CA GLY A 141 14.20 -9.34 14.07
C GLY A 141 14.25 -8.40 12.87
N ASN A 142 15.39 -7.70 12.73
CA ASN A 142 15.59 -6.74 11.65
C ASN A 142 16.32 -7.37 10.45
N PRO A 143 15.69 -7.44 9.26
CA PRO A 143 16.26 -8.06 8.08
C PRO A 143 17.38 -7.25 7.43
N ALA A 144 17.85 -6.12 7.96
CA ALA A 144 18.81 -5.23 7.30
C ALA A 144 18.30 -4.72 5.94
N LYS A 145 18.54 -5.33 4.78
CA LYS A 145 18.23 -4.66 3.50
C LYS A 145 16.74 -4.72 3.13
N LEU A 146 16.25 -3.63 2.54
CA LEU A 146 14.89 -3.53 2.02
C LEU A 146 14.87 -3.03 0.56
N ASN A 147 15.30 -1.79 0.33
CA ASN A 147 15.33 -1.22 -1.02
C ASN A 147 16.41 -0.11 -1.13
N ARG A 148 16.72 0.30 -2.36
CA ARG A 148 17.59 1.46 -2.62
C ARG A 148 17.41 2.03 -4.02
N ALA A 149 17.64 3.34 -4.16
CA ALA A 149 17.82 3.99 -5.45
C ALA A 149 19.32 4.20 -5.74
N ILE A 150 19.71 4.08 -7.02
CA ILE A 150 21.12 4.10 -7.45
C ILE A 150 21.28 4.96 -8.71
N ALA A 151 22.41 5.68 -8.80
CA ALA A 151 22.95 6.19 -10.05
C ALA A 151 24.15 5.35 -10.48
N PHE A 152 23.95 4.42 -11.43
CA PHE A 152 25.05 3.68 -12.04
C PHE A 152 25.83 4.58 -13.00
N ALA A 153 27.14 4.54 -12.88
CA ALA A 153 28.08 5.36 -13.65
C ALA A 153 28.76 4.61 -14.81
N GLY A 154 28.69 3.28 -14.82
CA GLY A 154 29.32 2.46 -15.86
C GLY A 154 28.82 1.03 -15.85
N SER A 155 29.06 0.31 -16.95
CA SER A 155 28.64 -1.08 -17.17
C SER A 155 29.35 -2.12 -16.29
N ASN A 156 30.31 -1.66 -15.48
CA ASN A 156 31.04 -2.44 -14.49
C ASN A 156 30.41 -2.39 -13.09
N TRP A 157 29.15 -1.95 -12.98
CA TRP A 157 28.45 -1.72 -11.71
C TRP A 157 29.06 -0.63 -10.83
N SER A 158 29.78 0.34 -11.40
CA SER A 158 30.21 1.52 -10.64
C SER A 158 29.00 2.37 -10.27
N GLU A 159 28.97 2.89 -9.04
CA GLU A 159 27.84 3.57 -8.42
C GLU A 159 28.26 4.98 -8.02
N ALA A 160 27.74 6.02 -8.70
CA ALA A 160 28.01 7.41 -8.33
C ALA A 160 27.26 7.81 -7.06
N MET A 161 26.08 7.24 -6.83
CA MET A 161 25.23 7.56 -5.69
C MET A 161 24.37 6.35 -5.32
N ILE A 162 24.14 6.17 -4.02
CA ILE A 162 23.25 5.14 -3.48
C ILE A 162 22.42 5.72 -2.32
N ALA A 163 21.09 5.69 -2.46
CA ALA A 163 20.12 6.03 -1.42
C ALA A 163 19.58 4.74 -0.77
N HIS A 164 20.26 4.27 0.29
CA HIS A 164 19.83 3.06 1.00
C HIS A 164 18.62 3.34 1.91
N ILE A 165 17.60 2.49 1.80
CA ILE A 165 16.58 2.30 2.84
C ILE A 165 16.71 0.88 3.37
N TRP A 166 17.20 0.77 4.59
CA TRP A 166 17.50 -0.51 5.24
C TRP A 166 17.27 -0.41 6.74
N GLY A 167 17.44 -1.51 7.45
CA GLY A 167 17.22 -1.66 8.87
C GLY A 167 18.14 -0.75 9.68
N GLY A 168 17.54 0.02 10.59
CA GLY A 168 18.26 0.79 11.58
C GLY A 168 18.79 -0.08 12.72
N HIS A 169 19.23 0.59 13.79
CA HIS A 169 19.80 -0.07 14.97
C HIS A 169 18.76 -0.83 15.81
N SER A 170 17.48 -0.50 15.68
CA SER A 170 16.37 -1.21 16.34
C SER A 170 15.51 -1.95 15.31
N ASN A 171 14.21 -2.10 15.52
CA ASN A 171 13.29 -2.69 14.54
C ASN A 171 12.74 -1.66 13.54
N ASN A 172 13.42 -0.53 13.39
CA ASN A 172 13.07 0.53 12.44
C ASN A 172 13.81 0.41 11.11
N LEU A 173 13.42 1.26 10.16
CA LEU A 173 14.22 1.60 9.00
C LEU A 173 15.10 2.82 9.27
N CYS A 174 16.14 2.99 8.46
CA CYS A 174 16.94 4.21 8.35
C CYS A 174 17.24 4.51 6.89
N ILE A 175 17.44 5.80 6.61
CA ILE A 175 18.05 6.27 5.37
C ILE A 175 19.57 6.34 5.57
N ASP A 176 20.35 5.81 4.63
CA ASP A 176 21.82 5.87 4.68
C ASP A 176 22.43 6.27 3.33
N PRO A 177 22.57 7.59 3.09
CA PRO A 177 23.08 8.12 1.83
C PRO A 177 24.58 7.85 1.65
N ALA A 178 24.98 7.38 0.48
CA ALA A 178 26.38 7.20 0.11
C ALA A 178 26.70 7.83 -1.27
N SER A 179 27.87 8.46 -1.35
CA SER A 179 28.44 8.98 -2.61
C SER A 179 29.62 8.12 -3.06
N GLY A 180 29.62 7.73 -4.33
CA GLY A 180 30.77 7.13 -5.00
C GLY A 180 31.55 8.13 -5.86
N VAL A 181 31.32 9.43 -5.67
CA VAL A 181 32.00 10.53 -6.35
C VAL A 181 32.93 11.26 -5.37
N ASN A 182 34.13 11.60 -5.81
CA ASN A 182 35.09 12.36 -5.00
C ASN A 182 34.96 13.88 -5.19
N ALA A 183 35.69 14.66 -4.39
CA ALA A 183 35.67 16.12 -4.44
C ALA A 183 36.13 16.74 -5.78
N ASN A 184 36.78 15.97 -6.65
CA ASN A 184 37.12 16.39 -8.02
C ASN A 184 36.00 16.07 -9.02
N SER A 185 34.80 15.69 -8.56
CA SER A 185 33.66 15.26 -9.37
C SER A 185 33.96 14.02 -10.24
N GLN A 186 34.79 13.11 -9.74
CA GLN A 186 35.13 11.85 -10.42
C GLN A 186 34.51 10.67 -9.69
N VAL A 187 33.89 9.75 -10.44
CA VAL A 187 33.43 8.46 -9.91
C VAL A 187 34.65 7.63 -9.52
N VAL A 188 34.71 7.21 -8.26
CA VAL A 188 35.82 6.43 -7.69
C VAL A 188 35.46 4.97 -7.44
N THR A 189 34.16 4.64 -7.39
CA THR A 189 33.71 3.25 -7.30
C THR A 189 34.02 2.48 -8.57
N THR A 190 34.37 1.21 -8.43
CA THR A 190 34.80 0.37 -9.57
C THR A 190 33.94 -0.87 -9.78
N LYS A 191 32.99 -1.13 -8.88
CA LYS A 191 32.14 -2.33 -8.80
C LYS A 191 30.94 -2.07 -7.91
N TYR A 192 29.99 -3.01 -7.92
CA TYR A 192 28.82 -2.99 -7.03
C TYR A 192 29.22 -3.04 -5.55
N ASN A 193 28.59 -2.21 -4.71
CA ASN A 193 28.87 -2.07 -3.28
C ASN A 193 30.37 -1.91 -2.99
N ASP A 194 31.07 -1.03 -3.72
CA ASP A 194 32.48 -0.74 -3.49
C ASP A 194 32.69 0.10 -2.22
N PHE A 195 32.30 -0.43 -1.06
CA PHE A 195 32.21 0.27 0.22
C PHE A 195 33.51 0.98 0.64
N ALA A 196 34.66 0.49 0.20
CA ALA A 196 35.95 1.13 0.47
C ALA A 196 36.15 2.46 -0.27
N ASN A 197 35.42 2.66 -1.38
CA ASN A 197 35.44 3.85 -2.21
C ASN A 197 34.18 4.71 -2.05
N LEU A 198 33.24 4.33 -1.17
CA LEU A 198 32.08 5.14 -0.84
C LEU A 198 32.40 6.14 0.28
N THR A 199 31.87 7.35 0.13
CA THR A 199 31.76 8.33 1.21
C THR A 199 30.33 8.26 1.76
N TRP A 200 30.18 7.81 3.01
CA TRP A 200 28.90 7.81 3.71
C TRP A 200 28.56 9.23 4.17
N LEU A 201 27.38 9.70 3.80
CA LEU A 201 26.95 11.09 4.02
C LEU A 201 26.15 11.26 5.32
N GLY A 202 26.03 10.20 6.11
CA GLY A 202 25.45 10.19 7.45
C GLY A 202 24.03 9.61 7.49
N SER A 203 23.88 8.50 8.19
CA SER A 203 22.61 7.82 8.35
C SER A 203 21.63 8.60 9.23
N ARG A 204 20.33 8.42 8.97
CA ARG A 204 19.26 8.96 9.81
C ARG A 204 18.17 7.90 10.03
N PRO A 205 17.95 7.45 11.28
CA PRO A 205 16.93 6.46 11.59
C PRO A 205 15.53 7.08 11.54
N GLY A 206 14.56 6.29 11.08
CA GLY A 206 13.13 6.55 11.33
C GLY A 206 12.75 6.17 12.75
N THR A 207 11.48 6.38 13.10
CA THR A 207 10.95 6.13 14.44
C THR A 207 10.06 4.90 14.51
N SER A 208 9.31 4.61 13.45
CA SER A 208 8.43 3.46 13.36
C SER A 208 9.19 2.13 13.44
N GLN A 209 8.78 1.27 14.37
CA GLN A 209 9.37 -0.05 14.61
C GLN A 209 8.73 -1.11 13.70
N ILE A 210 8.81 -0.91 12.38
CA ILE A 210 8.06 -1.73 11.42
C ILE A 210 8.38 -3.24 11.49
N PHE A 211 9.57 -3.63 11.97
CA PHE A 211 9.96 -5.03 12.11
C PHE A 211 9.62 -5.62 13.48
N ASP A 212 8.91 -4.88 14.34
CA ASP A 212 8.46 -5.40 15.62
C ASP A 212 7.43 -6.52 15.42
N THR A 213 7.45 -7.52 16.31
CA THR A 213 6.52 -8.64 16.28
C THR A 213 5.07 -8.15 16.42
N ASP A 214 4.83 -7.06 17.15
CA ASP A 214 3.49 -6.49 17.32
C ASP A 214 3.00 -5.72 16.08
N GLU A 215 3.91 -5.31 15.18
CA GLU A 215 3.57 -4.68 13.89
C GLU A 215 3.43 -5.71 12.76
N SER A 216 3.79 -6.97 13.00
CA SER A 216 3.77 -8.03 11.99
C SER A 216 2.37 -8.42 11.54
N GLY A 217 2.24 -8.82 10.27
CA GLY A 217 0.99 -9.27 9.68
C GLY A 217 0.14 -8.16 9.07
N ARG A 218 0.69 -6.94 8.88
CA ARG A 218 0.05 -5.87 8.12
C ARG A 218 0.87 -5.43 6.91
N TRP A 219 0.19 -4.88 5.91
CA TRP A 219 0.82 -4.13 4.84
C TRP A 219 1.24 -2.73 5.32
N ILE A 220 2.42 -2.30 4.87
CA ILE A 220 3.04 -1.03 5.22
C ILE A 220 3.54 -0.38 3.94
N SER A 221 3.12 0.85 3.66
CA SER A 221 3.64 1.62 2.53
C SER A 221 5.00 2.19 2.92
N ILE A 222 6.03 1.92 2.11
CA ILE A 222 7.37 2.49 2.26
C ILE A 222 7.70 3.27 0.99
N GLU A 223 7.86 4.58 1.13
CA GLU A 223 8.21 5.47 0.01
C GLU A 223 9.53 6.20 0.29
N GLY A 224 10.45 6.11 -0.67
CA GLY A 224 11.68 6.89 -0.70
C GLY A 224 11.54 8.06 -1.65
N HIS A 225 12.08 9.21 -1.27
CA HIS A 225 12.25 10.38 -2.12
C HIS A 225 13.72 10.75 -2.14
N VAL A 226 14.28 10.88 -3.33
CA VAL A 226 15.64 11.36 -3.50
C VAL A 226 15.70 12.44 -4.56
N ARG A 227 16.44 13.50 -4.23
CA ARG A 227 16.84 14.53 -5.18
C ARG A 227 18.34 14.71 -5.08
N LEU A 228 19.02 14.53 -6.20
CA LEU A 228 20.44 14.80 -6.31
C LEU A 228 20.71 16.31 -6.15
N ASN A 229 21.88 16.68 -5.63
CA ASN A 229 22.23 18.08 -5.41
C ASN A 229 22.37 18.87 -6.72
N THR A 230 22.18 20.18 -6.67
CA THR A 230 22.63 21.09 -7.73
C THR A 230 24.16 20.94 -7.87
N PRO A 231 24.73 20.90 -9.10
CA PRO A 231 26.17 20.75 -9.29
C PRO A 231 26.99 21.76 -8.47
N GLY A 232 27.86 21.25 -7.60
CA GLY A 232 28.71 22.05 -6.71
C GLY A 232 28.08 22.45 -5.36
N GLU A 233 26.79 22.20 -5.16
CA GLU A 233 26.05 22.53 -3.94
C GLU A 233 25.82 21.31 -3.04
N SER A 234 25.31 21.54 -1.83
CA SER A 234 24.92 20.51 -0.86
C SER A 234 23.44 20.63 -0.48
N ASP A 235 22.57 20.68 -1.48
CA ASP A 235 21.11 20.90 -1.38
C ASP A 235 20.28 19.66 -1.79
N GLY A 236 20.94 18.50 -1.89
CA GLY A 236 20.32 17.23 -2.18
C GLY A 236 19.43 16.74 -1.04
N ILE A 237 18.38 15.99 -1.40
CA ILE A 237 17.34 15.51 -0.48
C ILE A 237 17.39 13.99 -0.42
N PHE A 238 17.14 13.44 0.77
CA PHE A 238 16.72 12.06 0.96
C PHE A 238 15.64 12.02 2.04
N THR A 239 14.45 11.54 1.71
CA THR A 239 13.34 11.41 2.65
C THR A 239 12.77 9.99 2.60
N LEU A 240 12.44 9.45 3.77
CA LEU A 240 11.68 8.21 3.95
C LEU A 240 10.29 8.58 4.48
N TYR A 241 9.27 8.06 3.82
CA TYR A 241 7.89 8.07 4.28
C TYR A 241 7.45 6.64 4.62
N ILE A 242 6.71 6.50 5.72
CA ILE A 242 6.02 5.26 6.08
C ILE A 242 4.55 5.60 6.30
N ASP A 243 3.65 4.93 5.58
CA ASP A 243 2.20 5.21 5.62
C ASP A 243 1.89 6.73 5.46
N GLU A 244 2.58 7.37 4.49
CA GLU A 244 2.64 8.81 4.18
C GLU A 244 3.26 9.74 5.24
N GLN A 245 3.64 9.23 6.41
CA GLN A 245 4.30 10.03 7.43
C GLN A 245 5.80 10.16 7.16
N VAL A 246 6.35 11.37 7.26
CA VAL A 246 7.80 11.59 7.17
C VAL A 246 8.48 10.96 8.39
N GLU A 247 9.30 9.95 8.16
CA GLU A 247 10.02 9.21 9.22
C GLU A 247 11.46 9.67 9.38
N ALA A 248 12.13 9.98 8.28
CA ALA A 248 13.50 10.49 8.28
C ALA A 248 13.72 11.36 7.06
N SER A 249 14.49 12.44 7.22
CA SER A 249 14.80 13.34 6.10
C SER A 249 16.20 13.95 6.24
N ARG A 250 16.88 14.14 5.12
CA ARG A 250 18.09 14.95 4.93
C ARG A 250 17.85 15.90 3.76
N ASN A 251 18.37 17.12 3.84
CA ASN A 251 18.18 18.18 2.84
C ASN A 251 19.46 19.00 2.60
N ASP A 252 20.59 18.43 3.01
CA ASP A 252 21.92 19.01 3.08
C ASP A 252 22.96 18.09 2.40
N LEU A 253 22.52 17.26 1.44
CA LEU A 253 23.36 16.22 0.86
C LEU A 253 24.10 16.72 -0.37
N ASN A 254 25.39 16.41 -0.44
CA ASN A 254 26.16 16.47 -1.68
C ASN A 254 26.34 15.04 -2.20
N TRP A 255 25.41 14.59 -3.04
CA TRP A 255 25.36 13.23 -3.55
C TRP A 255 26.46 12.94 -4.57
N VAL A 256 26.73 13.89 -5.47
CA VAL A 256 27.53 13.66 -6.68
C VAL A 256 28.48 14.80 -7.03
N TYR A 257 28.72 15.77 -6.14
CA TYR A 257 29.49 16.99 -6.42
C TYR A 257 28.96 17.68 -7.69
N SER A 258 29.76 17.77 -8.75
CA SER A 258 29.34 18.30 -10.06
C SER A 258 29.26 17.22 -11.14
N TRP A 259 29.30 15.94 -10.78
CA TRP A 259 29.19 14.84 -11.73
C TRP A 259 27.76 14.76 -12.30
N ASP A 260 27.66 14.67 -13.63
CA ASP A 260 26.41 14.72 -14.37
C ASP A 260 26.35 13.75 -15.58
N ASP A 261 27.25 12.76 -15.66
CA ASP A 261 27.25 11.80 -16.78
C ASP A 261 25.93 11.03 -16.88
N TYR A 262 25.31 10.72 -15.73
CA TYR A 262 24.00 10.07 -15.61
C TYR A 262 23.17 10.63 -14.44
N GLY A 263 21.86 10.44 -14.51
CA GLY A 263 20.94 10.58 -13.39
C GLY A 263 20.84 9.33 -12.51
N ILE A 264 19.87 9.34 -11.60
CA ILE A 264 19.39 8.13 -10.91
C ILE A 264 18.74 7.25 -11.97
N ASN A 265 19.10 5.97 -11.99
CA ASN A 265 18.76 5.08 -13.09
C ASN A 265 18.38 3.66 -12.65
N ALA A 266 18.33 3.37 -11.35
CA ALA A 266 17.83 2.10 -10.85
C ALA A 266 17.21 2.18 -9.46
N VAL A 267 16.25 1.29 -9.20
CA VAL A 267 15.70 1.01 -7.86
C VAL A 267 15.63 -0.50 -7.66
N PHE A 268 16.13 -0.98 -6.52
CA PHE A 268 16.20 -2.40 -6.16
C PHE A 268 15.30 -2.71 -4.98
N LEU A 269 14.64 -3.87 -5.02
CA LEU A 269 13.96 -4.49 -3.87
C LEU A 269 14.73 -5.75 -3.48
N GLU A 270 15.13 -5.85 -2.23
CA GLU A 270 16.10 -6.86 -1.77
C GLU A 270 15.68 -7.51 -0.47
N ASN A 271 15.86 -8.84 -0.39
CA ASN A 271 15.72 -9.63 0.83
C ASN A 271 17.10 -10.06 1.35
N TYR A 272 17.66 -9.33 2.33
CA TYR A 272 18.99 -9.67 2.82
C TYR A 272 19.29 -9.29 4.26
N TRP A 273 19.56 -10.29 5.12
CA TRP A 273 19.98 -10.16 6.52
C TRP A 273 21.50 -10.16 6.68
N ASN A 274 22.04 -9.22 7.45
CA ASN A 274 23.48 -9.22 7.78
C ASN A 274 23.90 -10.40 8.69
N SER A 275 23.01 -10.88 9.57
CA SER A 275 23.30 -11.94 10.55
C SER A 275 22.51 -13.24 10.34
N GLY A 276 21.74 -13.29 9.26
CA GLY A 276 20.80 -14.37 8.96
C GLY A 276 19.51 -14.31 9.78
N SER A 277 18.41 -14.80 9.21
CA SER A 277 17.11 -14.79 9.87
C SER A 277 17.10 -15.67 11.15
N PRO A 278 16.54 -15.21 12.29
CA PRO A 278 16.53 -15.98 13.53
C PRO A 278 15.64 -17.23 13.45
N VAL A 279 14.61 -17.16 12.61
CA VAL A 279 13.60 -18.20 12.36
C VAL A 279 13.34 -18.34 10.87
N THR A 280 12.61 -19.37 10.47
CA THR A 280 12.06 -19.40 9.10
C THR A 280 10.89 -18.43 9.05
N GLN A 281 10.92 -17.47 8.12
CA GLN A 281 9.86 -16.49 7.99
C GLN A 281 9.73 -15.87 6.59
N GLU A 282 8.52 -15.44 6.25
CA GLU A 282 8.15 -14.85 4.95
C GLU A 282 8.01 -13.32 5.02
N ARG A 283 8.37 -12.66 3.92
CA ARG A 283 8.12 -11.25 3.66
C ARG A 283 7.52 -11.09 2.27
N TYR A 284 6.60 -10.14 2.11
CA TYR A 284 5.87 -9.89 0.89
C TYR A 284 6.10 -8.46 0.40
N PHE A 285 6.13 -8.26 -0.92
CA PHE A 285 6.18 -6.97 -1.58
C PHE A 285 5.06 -6.84 -2.59
N ASP A 286 4.47 -5.65 -2.66
CA ASP A 286 3.39 -5.36 -3.59
C ASP A 286 3.38 -3.90 -4.05
N ASP A 287 2.68 -3.61 -5.15
CA ASP A 287 2.44 -2.29 -5.77
C ASP A 287 3.71 -1.42 -5.78
N PHE A 288 4.69 -1.84 -6.58
CA PHE A 288 5.99 -1.18 -6.72
C PHE A 288 5.94 -0.10 -7.80
N VAL A 289 6.05 1.17 -7.41
CA VAL A 289 5.95 2.35 -8.29
C VAL A 289 7.22 3.18 -8.20
N ILE A 290 7.66 3.74 -9.34
CA ILE A 290 8.74 4.74 -9.44
C ILE A 290 8.17 5.93 -10.23
N SER A 291 8.29 7.14 -9.68
CA SER A 291 7.74 8.36 -10.27
C SER A 291 8.70 9.54 -10.16
N THR A 292 8.48 10.56 -10.97
CA THR A 292 9.11 11.88 -10.86
C THR A 292 8.37 12.83 -9.91
N SER A 293 7.18 12.44 -9.44
CA SER A 293 6.37 13.15 -8.46
C SER A 293 6.00 12.25 -7.27
N TYR A 294 5.54 12.86 -6.18
CA TYR A 294 5.15 12.14 -4.96
C TYR A 294 4.04 11.13 -5.24
N ILE A 295 4.20 9.89 -4.76
CA ILE A 295 3.31 8.77 -5.10
C ILE A 295 2.16 8.66 -4.09
N GLY A 296 2.49 8.61 -2.80
CA GLY A 296 1.50 8.39 -1.73
C GLY A 296 0.97 6.96 -1.67
N LEU A 297 -0.12 6.76 -0.92
CA LEU A 297 -0.78 5.46 -0.79
C LEU A 297 -1.51 5.05 -2.08
N ALA A 298 -1.63 3.74 -2.27
CA ALA A 298 -2.66 3.16 -3.12
C ALA A 298 -4.05 3.64 -2.67
N ARG A 299 -4.92 3.86 -3.66
CA ARG A 299 -6.23 4.48 -3.50
C ARG A 299 -7.30 3.43 -3.24
N SER A 300 -8.16 3.70 -2.27
CA SER A 300 -9.32 2.88 -1.89
C SER A 300 -10.63 3.45 -2.41
N PRO A 301 -11.68 2.63 -2.59
CA PRO A 301 -13.03 3.14 -2.84
C PRO A 301 -13.56 3.92 -1.62
N TYR A 302 -14.72 4.56 -1.75
CA TYR A 302 -15.30 5.40 -0.69
C TYR A 302 -15.96 4.58 0.44
N ASN A 303 -16.30 3.33 0.15
CA ASN A 303 -16.79 2.34 1.11
C ASN A 303 -15.87 1.11 1.13
N PRO A 304 -14.60 1.22 1.54
CA PRO A 304 -13.66 0.10 1.45
C PRO A 304 -14.00 -1.00 2.45
N LEU A 305 -13.71 -2.25 2.08
CA LEU A 305 -13.53 -3.34 3.03
C LEU A 305 -12.21 -3.13 3.78
N VAL A 306 -12.26 -3.06 5.11
CA VAL A 306 -11.06 -2.96 5.96
C VAL A 306 -10.90 -4.26 6.73
N THR A 307 -9.69 -4.84 6.67
CA THR A 307 -9.34 -6.09 7.35
C THR A 307 -8.32 -5.81 8.45
N LYS A 308 -8.58 -6.28 9.67
CA LYS A 308 -7.60 -6.28 10.76
C LYS A 308 -6.79 -7.58 10.78
N THR A 309 -5.63 -7.56 11.43
CA THR A 309 -4.85 -8.76 11.71
C THR A 309 -5.67 -9.78 12.51
N GLY A 310 -5.39 -11.07 12.29
CA GLY A 310 -6.03 -12.15 13.04
C GLY A 310 -5.90 -12.02 14.55
N PHE A 311 -6.86 -12.59 15.28
CA PHE A 311 -6.89 -12.59 16.74
C PHE A 311 -5.60 -13.18 17.34
N ARG A 312 -5.09 -12.52 18.38
CA ARG A 312 -3.90 -12.97 19.11
C ARG A 312 -4.12 -12.78 20.59
N ASP A 313 -3.92 -13.86 21.32
CA ASP A 313 -3.98 -13.87 22.78
C ASP A 313 -2.79 -14.67 23.33
N SER A 314 -2.25 -14.21 24.47
CA SER A 314 -1.25 -14.95 25.21
C SER A 314 -1.85 -16.10 26.03
N ASP A 315 -3.15 -16.02 26.34
CA ASP A 315 -3.85 -17.03 27.14
C ASP A 315 -4.36 -18.17 26.24
N PRO A 316 -3.84 -19.41 26.42
CA PRO A 316 -4.22 -20.51 25.55
C PRO A 316 -5.69 -20.90 25.70
N GLY A 317 -6.42 -20.94 24.58
CA GLY A 317 -7.82 -21.36 24.53
C GLY A 317 -8.82 -20.21 24.45
N ASP A 318 -8.35 -18.96 24.52
CA ASP A 318 -9.19 -17.79 24.29
C ASP A 318 -9.50 -17.62 22.80
N GLU A 319 -10.73 -17.25 22.51
CA GLU A 319 -11.24 -16.99 21.16
C GLU A 319 -11.67 -15.53 21.02
N GLN A 320 -11.71 -15.01 19.80
CA GLN A 320 -12.27 -13.68 19.56
C GLN A 320 -13.78 -13.68 19.80
N ALA A 321 -14.26 -12.78 20.67
CA ALA A 321 -15.68 -12.58 20.89
C ALA A 321 -16.22 -11.31 20.22
N ALA A 322 -15.40 -10.27 20.09
CA ALA A 322 -15.78 -9.05 19.40
C ALA A 322 -14.58 -8.22 18.94
N TRP A 323 -14.82 -7.22 18.09
CA TRP A 323 -13.82 -6.23 17.73
C TRP A 323 -14.46 -4.91 17.28
N GLN A 324 -13.64 -3.89 17.10
CA GLN A 324 -14.08 -2.56 16.66
C GLN A 324 -13.08 -1.94 15.70
N LEU A 325 -13.59 -1.08 14.81
CA LEU A 325 -12.83 -0.26 13.89
C LEU A 325 -13.32 1.19 13.98
N GLN A 326 -12.36 2.12 13.99
CA GLN A 326 -12.62 3.54 13.98
C GLN A 326 -11.76 4.23 12.93
N ILE A 327 -12.36 5.21 12.25
CA ILE A 327 -11.73 6.01 11.19
C ILE A 327 -11.88 7.48 11.55
N ALA A 328 -10.77 8.21 11.49
CA ALA A 328 -10.72 9.63 11.76
C ALA A 328 -10.27 10.43 10.53
N TRP A 329 -10.79 11.65 10.40
CA TRP A 329 -10.42 12.60 9.36
C TRP A 329 -8.96 13.05 9.50
N ASN A 330 -8.46 13.13 10.73
CA ASN A 330 -7.14 13.64 11.07
C ASN A 330 -6.25 12.53 11.63
N ALA A 331 -4.93 12.65 11.41
CA ALA A 331 -3.91 11.70 11.86
C ALA A 331 -3.87 11.46 13.38
N ASP A 332 -4.36 12.40 14.18
CA ASP A 332 -4.37 12.30 15.65
C ASP A 332 -5.67 11.72 16.23
N GLY A 333 -6.65 11.40 15.39
CA GLY A 333 -7.93 10.86 15.82
C GLY A 333 -8.92 11.87 16.40
N THR A 334 -8.65 13.18 16.27
CA THR A 334 -9.49 14.24 16.90
C THR A 334 -10.88 14.37 16.30
N ASP A 335 -11.02 14.15 15.00
CA ASP A 335 -12.30 14.15 14.30
C ASP A 335 -12.60 12.72 13.86
N LEU A 336 -13.27 11.97 14.73
CA LEU A 336 -13.75 10.63 14.44
C LEU A 336 -14.90 10.75 13.44
N VAL A 337 -14.79 10.10 12.28
CA VAL A 337 -15.75 10.24 11.17
C VAL A 337 -16.51 8.97 10.85
N TRP A 338 -16.02 7.80 11.27
CA TRP A 338 -16.75 6.55 11.19
C TRP A 338 -16.38 5.63 12.36
N ASP A 339 -17.38 4.97 12.93
CA ASP A 339 -17.22 3.99 14.01
C ASP A 339 -18.10 2.77 13.73
N SER A 340 -17.50 1.58 13.71
CA SER A 340 -18.23 0.32 13.49
C SER A 340 -19.23 0.00 14.59
N GLY A 341 -19.11 0.61 15.77
CA GLY A 341 -19.69 0.05 16.99
C GLY A 341 -18.98 -1.24 17.38
N ILE A 342 -19.63 -2.09 18.16
CA ILE A 342 -19.10 -3.42 18.54
C ILE A 342 -19.55 -4.43 17.49
N ILE A 343 -18.58 -5.11 16.87
CA ILE A 343 -18.81 -6.21 15.95
C ILE A 343 -18.69 -7.51 16.78
N GLU A 344 -19.81 -8.21 17.01
CA GLU A 344 -19.88 -9.44 17.82
C GLU A 344 -19.68 -10.72 17.00
N ASP A 345 -18.70 -10.72 16.09
CA ASP A 345 -18.32 -11.89 15.30
C ASP A 345 -16.82 -12.25 15.44
N SER A 346 -16.49 -13.46 14.97
CA SER A 346 -15.12 -13.95 14.89
C SER A 346 -14.40 -13.54 13.59
N GLY A 347 -15.04 -12.71 12.76
CA GLY A 347 -14.47 -12.19 11.53
C GLY A 347 -13.38 -11.16 11.78
N ASN A 348 -12.69 -10.76 10.72
CA ASN A 348 -11.62 -9.76 10.78
C ASN A 348 -11.84 -8.60 9.82
N ALA A 349 -12.96 -8.56 9.10
CA ALA A 349 -13.18 -7.58 8.04
C ALA A 349 -14.55 -6.91 8.18
N VAL A 350 -14.61 -5.61 7.90
CA VAL A 350 -15.84 -4.82 7.91
C VAL A 350 -15.81 -3.82 6.77
N ALA A 351 -16.89 -3.73 6.00
CA ALA A 351 -17.04 -2.69 4.99
C ALA A 351 -17.44 -1.38 5.66
N VAL A 352 -16.77 -0.28 5.31
CA VAL A 352 -17.04 1.06 5.85
C VAL A 352 -18.31 1.60 5.21
N THR A 353 -19.46 1.27 5.77
CA THR A 353 -20.79 1.65 5.25
C THR A 353 -21.67 2.18 6.39
N ALA A 354 -22.81 2.77 6.04
CA ALA A 354 -23.81 3.20 7.02
C ALA A 354 -24.58 2.02 7.66
N THR A 355 -24.45 0.80 7.13
CA THR A 355 -25.08 -0.40 7.70
C THR A 355 -24.18 -1.07 8.73
N ASN A 356 -22.87 -0.95 8.58
CA ASN A 356 -21.87 -1.61 9.42
C ASN A 356 -21.24 -0.67 10.46
N GLY A 357 -21.68 0.57 10.51
CA GLY A 357 -21.17 1.60 11.40
C GLY A 357 -21.92 2.92 11.26
N SER A 358 -21.49 3.92 12.02
CA SER A 358 -22.09 5.25 12.00
C SER A 358 -21.09 6.28 11.50
N PHE A 359 -21.45 6.99 10.43
CA PHE A 359 -20.74 8.19 10.03
C PHE A 359 -21.09 9.35 10.95
N GLN A 360 -20.06 10.05 11.43
CA GLN A 360 -20.15 11.11 12.43
C GLN A 360 -19.10 12.19 12.16
N GLY A 361 -18.96 13.18 13.05
CA GLY A 361 -18.01 14.26 12.87
C GLY A 361 -18.23 15.01 11.55
N SER A 362 -17.14 15.27 10.82
CA SER A 362 -17.19 15.90 9.49
C SER A 362 -17.95 15.11 8.43
N LEU A 363 -18.24 13.82 8.66
CA LEU A 363 -19.05 12.97 7.77
C LEU A 363 -20.44 12.64 8.34
N ALA A 364 -20.90 13.34 9.38
CA ALA A 364 -22.23 13.08 9.94
C ALA A 364 -23.35 13.15 8.87
N GLY A 365 -24.16 12.11 8.80
CA GLY A 365 -25.24 11.98 7.81
C GLY A 365 -24.79 11.56 6.40
N LYS A 366 -23.50 11.24 6.21
CA LYS A 366 -22.98 10.63 4.98
C LYS A 366 -23.07 9.11 5.04
N HIS A 367 -22.83 8.49 3.88
CA HIS A 367 -22.90 7.04 3.70
C HIS A 367 -21.60 6.44 3.17
N GLU A 368 -20.60 7.28 2.90
CA GLU A 368 -19.30 6.92 2.35
C GLU A 368 -18.24 7.94 2.78
N LEU A 369 -16.97 7.55 2.69
CA LEU A 369 -15.84 8.43 2.95
C LEU A 369 -15.73 9.48 1.85
N ALA A 370 -15.31 10.69 2.20
CA ALA A 370 -15.06 11.75 1.22
C ALA A 370 -13.91 11.36 0.25
N PRO A 371 -13.99 11.79 -1.03
CA PRO A 371 -13.01 11.48 -2.07
C PRO A 371 -11.67 12.20 -1.85
N GLY A 372 -10.59 11.58 -2.29
CA GLY A 372 -9.22 12.13 -2.30
C GLY A 372 -8.63 12.41 -0.92
N HIS A 373 -9.28 11.94 0.16
CA HIS A 373 -8.93 12.30 1.52
C HIS A 373 -8.08 11.21 2.18
N LEU A 374 -7.15 11.63 3.05
CA LEU A 374 -6.32 10.76 3.86
C LEU A 374 -6.92 10.60 5.25
N TYR A 375 -7.31 9.39 5.61
CA TYR A 375 -7.86 9.06 6.92
C TYR A 375 -6.86 8.29 7.77
N ALA A 376 -7.02 8.38 9.09
CA ALA A 376 -6.33 7.51 10.05
C ALA A 376 -7.28 6.45 10.60
N LEU A 377 -6.76 5.26 10.87
CA LEU A 377 -7.53 4.10 11.31
C LEU A 377 -6.98 3.57 12.63
N ARG A 378 -7.88 3.01 13.45
CA ARG A 378 -7.50 2.17 14.59
C ARG A 378 -8.49 1.06 14.84
N THR A 379 -8.02 -0.01 15.45
CA THR A 379 -8.82 -1.18 15.80
C THR A 379 -8.49 -1.70 17.19
N ARG A 380 -9.42 -2.44 17.80
CA ARG A 380 -9.21 -3.24 19.01
C ARG A 380 -10.06 -4.50 18.97
N GLN A 381 -9.71 -5.49 19.79
CA GLN A 381 -10.44 -6.76 19.87
C GLN A 381 -10.74 -7.16 21.31
N ARG A 382 -11.71 -8.05 21.49
CA ARG A 382 -12.17 -8.59 22.77
C ARG A 382 -12.13 -10.11 22.71
N ASP A 383 -11.59 -10.71 23.77
CA ASP A 383 -11.56 -12.16 23.95
C ASP A 383 -12.92 -12.72 24.44
N SER A 384 -13.00 -14.04 24.55
CA SER A 384 -14.14 -14.79 25.08
C SER A 384 -14.40 -14.59 26.57
N ASN A 385 -13.51 -13.90 27.29
CA ASN A 385 -13.60 -13.58 28.71
C ASN A 385 -13.98 -12.11 28.97
N ASP A 386 -14.41 -11.40 27.92
CA ASP A 386 -14.79 -9.98 27.92
C ASP A 386 -13.64 -8.98 28.16
N ASN A 387 -12.37 -9.39 28.04
CA ASN A 387 -11.25 -8.47 28.12
C ASN A 387 -10.98 -7.81 26.77
N TRP A 388 -10.90 -6.48 26.76
CA TRP A 388 -10.54 -5.71 25.57
C TRP A 388 -9.03 -5.51 25.50
N SER A 389 -8.46 -5.67 24.30
CA SER A 389 -7.14 -5.14 23.98
C SER A 389 -7.11 -3.62 24.12
N ALA A 390 -5.91 -3.05 24.21
CA ALA A 390 -5.75 -1.64 23.91
C ALA A 390 -6.15 -1.36 22.44
N TRP A 391 -6.43 -0.09 22.15
CA TRP A 391 -6.56 0.36 20.77
C TRP A 391 -5.19 0.34 20.09
N SER A 392 -5.17 -0.06 18.81
CA SER A 392 -4.03 0.20 17.95
C SER A 392 -3.76 1.71 17.86
N PRO A 393 -2.51 2.13 17.65
CA PRO A 393 -2.20 3.53 17.40
C PRO A 393 -2.84 4.04 16.10
N TRP A 394 -3.00 5.36 15.98
CA TRP A 394 -3.49 6.05 14.78
C TRP A 394 -2.41 6.19 13.69
N THR A 395 -1.58 5.16 13.50
CA THR A 395 -0.45 5.20 12.55
C THR A 395 -0.79 4.58 11.20
N THR A 396 -1.83 3.76 11.11
CA THR A 396 -2.29 3.24 9.82
C THR A 396 -3.21 4.26 9.16
N THR A 397 -2.95 4.56 7.90
CA THR A 397 -3.69 5.50 7.08
C THR A 397 -4.30 4.82 5.86
N LEU A 398 -5.36 5.41 5.30
CA LEU A 398 -5.89 5.05 3.98
C LEU A 398 -6.18 6.32 3.19
N ARG A 399 -6.05 6.23 1.87
CA ARG A 399 -6.39 7.33 0.95
C ARG A 399 -7.52 6.90 0.03
N THR A 400 -8.61 7.66 -0.01
CA THR A 400 -9.69 7.39 -0.97
C THR A 400 -9.33 7.90 -2.37
N GLY A 401 -9.90 7.28 -3.40
CA GLY A 401 -9.77 7.73 -4.78
C GLY A 401 -10.30 9.15 -4.99
N THR A 402 -9.86 9.82 -6.05
CA THR A 402 -10.46 11.08 -6.50
C THR A 402 -11.79 10.80 -7.21
N LEU A 403 -12.68 11.80 -7.27
CA LEU A 403 -13.93 11.66 -8.02
C LEU A 403 -13.65 11.57 -9.53
N THR A 404 -14.15 10.50 -10.14
CA THR A 404 -14.20 10.33 -11.60
C THR A 404 -15.65 10.08 -12.01
N PRO A 405 -16.49 11.12 -12.13
CA PRO A 405 -17.92 10.94 -12.34
C PRO A 405 -18.21 10.10 -13.59
N GLY A 406 -18.97 9.02 -13.44
CA GLY A 406 -19.23 8.05 -14.50
C GLY A 406 -18.49 6.72 -14.34
N ASP A 407 -17.37 6.69 -13.62
CA ASP A 407 -16.61 5.46 -13.32
C ASP A 407 -17.09 4.90 -11.97
N GLY A 408 -18.18 4.13 -11.99
CA GLY A 408 -18.85 3.63 -10.79
C GLY A 408 -18.15 2.41 -10.19
N ASN A 409 -17.48 1.61 -11.01
CA ASN A 409 -16.74 0.42 -10.54
C ASN A 409 -15.28 0.72 -10.15
N GLY A 410 -14.76 1.90 -10.49
CA GLY A 410 -13.42 2.36 -10.18
C GLY A 410 -12.33 1.67 -11.02
N ASP A 411 -12.66 1.17 -12.21
CA ASP A 411 -11.72 0.52 -13.12
C ASP A 411 -11.02 1.49 -14.08
N GLY A 412 -11.29 2.78 -13.95
CA GLY A 412 -10.66 3.84 -14.74
C GLY A 412 -11.27 4.02 -16.13
N LEU A 413 -12.26 3.21 -16.50
CA LEU A 413 -13.06 3.34 -17.71
C LEU A 413 -14.41 3.96 -17.36
N ILE A 414 -15.03 4.60 -18.35
CA ILE A 414 -16.40 5.10 -18.23
C ILE A 414 -17.20 4.48 -19.36
N ASP A 415 -17.80 3.31 -19.09
CA ASP A 415 -18.26 2.40 -20.12
C ASP A 415 -19.65 1.78 -19.86
N GLU A 416 -20.01 0.74 -20.62
CA GLU A 416 -21.32 0.09 -20.50
C GLU A 416 -21.51 -0.66 -19.17
N VAL A 417 -20.43 -1.05 -18.49
CA VAL A 417 -20.47 -1.68 -17.16
C VAL A 417 -20.95 -0.66 -16.13
N ASP A 418 -20.43 0.57 -16.16
CA ASP A 418 -20.87 1.66 -15.29
C ASP A 418 -22.33 2.05 -15.53
N LEU A 419 -22.71 2.12 -16.81
CA LEU A 419 -24.10 2.37 -17.17
C LEU A 419 -25.02 1.26 -16.65
N GLY A 420 -24.56 0.00 -16.67
CA GLY A 420 -25.25 -1.13 -16.08
C GLY A 420 -25.47 -0.97 -14.57
N LEU A 421 -24.44 -0.53 -13.83
CA LEU A 421 -24.54 -0.22 -12.40
C LEU A 421 -25.56 0.89 -12.13
N TRP A 422 -25.49 1.99 -12.87
CA TRP A 422 -26.45 3.09 -12.75
C TRP A 422 -27.90 2.62 -13.04
N GLN A 423 -28.10 1.80 -14.08
CA GLN A 423 -29.43 1.27 -14.44
C GLN A 423 -29.99 0.35 -13.36
N GLN A 424 -29.15 -0.49 -12.76
CA GLN A 424 -29.55 -1.42 -11.73
C GLN A 424 -29.98 -0.72 -10.43
N ASN A 425 -29.33 0.39 -10.09
CA ASN A 425 -29.56 1.13 -8.85
C ASN A 425 -30.40 2.41 -9.05
N ALA A 426 -31.07 2.58 -10.19
CA ALA A 426 -31.81 3.79 -10.49
C ALA A 426 -32.86 4.13 -9.40
N ASP A 427 -32.59 5.18 -8.64
CA ASP A 427 -33.42 5.71 -7.57
C ASP A 427 -33.61 7.23 -7.76
N PRO A 428 -34.48 7.64 -8.70
CA PRO A 428 -34.71 9.06 -8.97
C PRO A 428 -35.48 9.79 -7.87
N LEU A 429 -35.92 9.10 -6.83
CA LEU A 429 -36.66 9.67 -5.70
C LEU A 429 -35.83 9.74 -4.41
N GLY A 430 -34.65 9.12 -4.36
CA GLY A 430 -33.79 9.11 -3.18
C GLY A 430 -34.44 8.40 -2.00
N THR A 431 -35.15 7.31 -2.27
CA THR A 431 -35.81 6.52 -1.23
C THR A 431 -34.85 5.59 -0.50
N GLU A 432 -33.72 5.26 -1.11
CA GLU A 432 -32.68 4.40 -0.55
C GLU A 432 -31.38 5.18 -0.31
N VAL A 433 -30.40 4.53 0.33
CA VAL A 433 -29.05 5.08 0.46
C VAL A 433 -28.33 4.91 -0.88
N ASN A 434 -28.07 6.03 -1.55
CA ASN A 434 -27.34 6.08 -2.81
C ASN A 434 -25.89 6.50 -2.55
N THR A 435 -24.95 5.79 -3.16
CA THR A 435 -23.51 6.04 -3.06
C THR A 435 -22.92 6.25 -4.44
N PHE A 436 -21.68 6.76 -4.50
CA PHE A 436 -20.99 6.98 -5.77
C PHE A 436 -20.89 5.70 -6.60
N ALA A 437 -20.54 4.58 -5.97
CA ALA A 437 -20.39 3.27 -6.63
C ALA A 437 -21.73 2.69 -7.16
N MET A 438 -22.87 3.19 -6.67
CA MET A 438 -24.19 2.81 -7.18
C MET A 438 -24.62 3.64 -8.39
N GLY A 439 -23.98 4.79 -8.64
CA GLY A 439 -24.30 5.68 -9.75
C GLY A 439 -24.77 7.08 -9.35
N ASP A 440 -24.68 7.47 -8.07
CA ASP A 440 -24.87 8.86 -7.62
C ASP A 440 -23.58 9.65 -7.83
N TRP A 441 -23.27 9.91 -9.10
CA TRP A 441 -21.98 10.48 -9.50
C TRP A 441 -21.87 11.99 -9.25
N ASN A 442 -22.98 12.67 -8.99
CA ASN A 442 -22.98 14.07 -8.58
C ASN A 442 -23.04 14.25 -7.04
N GLY A 443 -23.32 13.19 -6.29
CA GLY A 443 -23.38 13.16 -4.83
C GLY A 443 -24.60 13.88 -4.25
N ASP A 444 -25.70 14.00 -4.99
CA ASP A 444 -26.94 14.68 -4.58
C ASP A 444 -27.92 13.76 -3.84
N GLY A 445 -27.59 12.47 -3.70
CA GLY A 445 -28.38 11.46 -3.03
C GLY A 445 -29.42 10.80 -3.93
N LEU A 446 -29.44 11.09 -5.23
CA LEU A 446 -30.37 10.55 -6.20
C LEU A 446 -29.59 9.86 -7.34
N ILE A 447 -30.12 8.75 -7.86
CA ILE A 447 -29.55 8.11 -9.06
C ILE A 447 -30.52 8.38 -10.21
N ASN A 448 -30.23 9.43 -10.99
CA ASN A 448 -31.17 9.99 -11.96
C ASN A 448 -30.50 10.49 -13.26
N GLY A 449 -31.28 11.18 -14.09
CA GLY A 449 -30.80 11.67 -15.39
C GLY A 449 -29.64 12.67 -15.33
N SER A 450 -29.38 13.28 -14.18
CA SER A 450 -28.24 14.17 -13.94
C SER A 450 -26.94 13.37 -13.88
N ASP A 451 -26.95 12.21 -13.24
CA ASP A 451 -25.80 11.29 -13.19
C ASP A 451 -25.57 10.66 -14.55
N LEU A 452 -26.65 10.23 -15.22
CA LEU A 452 -26.54 9.73 -16.59
C LEU A 452 -25.91 10.78 -17.52
N ALA A 453 -26.18 12.06 -17.32
CA ALA A 453 -25.55 13.13 -18.10
C ALA A 453 -24.04 13.25 -17.80
N LEU A 454 -23.60 13.01 -16.56
CA LEU A 454 -22.17 12.96 -16.21
C LEU A 454 -21.47 11.79 -16.90
N TRP A 455 -22.05 10.59 -16.87
CA TRP A 455 -21.51 9.45 -17.61
C TRP A 455 -21.46 9.69 -19.12
N GLN A 456 -22.52 10.28 -19.70
CA GLN A 456 -22.52 10.62 -21.13
C GLN A 456 -21.46 11.65 -21.50
N GLN A 457 -21.22 12.63 -20.63
CA GLN A 457 -20.23 13.67 -20.84
C GLN A 457 -18.80 13.13 -20.73
N ASN A 458 -18.60 12.15 -19.85
CA ASN A 458 -17.28 11.61 -19.54
C ASN A 458 -17.02 10.23 -20.20
N TYR A 459 -17.93 9.74 -21.04
CA TYR A 459 -17.83 8.41 -21.67
C TYR A 459 -16.48 8.20 -22.33
N ASP A 460 -15.72 7.24 -21.80
CA ASP A 460 -14.37 6.89 -22.22
C ASP A 460 -14.15 5.38 -22.04
N PRO A 461 -14.62 4.55 -22.99
CA PRO A 461 -14.58 3.09 -22.88
C PRO A 461 -13.20 2.50 -23.18
N ILE A 462 -12.22 3.34 -23.53
CA ILE A 462 -10.83 2.93 -23.80
C ILE A 462 -9.87 3.46 -22.74
N GLY A 463 -10.33 4.41 -21.92
CA GLY A 463 -9.58 5.05 -20.85
C GLY A 463 -8.42 5.92 -21.34
N PRO A 464 -7.73 6.59 -20.41
CA PRO A 464 -6.60 7.46 -20.73
C PRO A 464 -5.35 6.71 -21.25
N ALA A 465 -5.31 5.38 -21.13
CA ALA A 465 -4.16 4.52 -21.47
C ALA A 465 -3.98 4.22 -22.97
N ALA A 466 -4.89 4.66 -23.85
CA ALA A 466 -4.81 4.37 -25.30
C ALA A 466 -3.65 5.07 -26.06
N GLY A 467 -2.77 5.80 -25.38
CA GLY A 467 -1.77 6.70 -25.98
C GLY A 467 -0.28 6.39 -25.78
N ILE A 468 0.13 5.35 -25.04
CA ILE A 468 1.56 5.10 -24.70
C ILE A 468 2.01 3.67 -25.11
N PRO A 469 3.28 3.47 -25.55
CA PRO A 469 3.76 2.18 -26.03
C PRO A 469 3.72 1.13 -24.93
N VAL A 470 2.90 0.12 -25.16
CA VAL A 470 2.90 -1.16 -24.47
C VAL A 470 4.33 -1.74 -24.40
N PRO A 471 4.78 -2.31 -23.26
CA PRO A 471 6.07 -2.98 -23.17
C PRO A 471 6.22 -4.06 -24.26
N PRO A 472 7.41 -4.27 -24.85
CA PRO A 472 7.57 -5.33 -25.86
C PRO A 472 7.29 -6.69 -25.23
N GLY A 473 6.14 -7.31 -25.54
CA GLY A 473 5.81 -8.65 -25.06
C GLY A 473 4.32 -9.01 -24.93
N THR A 474 3.39 -8.07 -25.05
CA THR A 474 1.95 -8.39 -25.03
C THR A 474 1.33 -8.20 -26.42
N ASP A 475 0.85 -9.28 -27.02
CA ASP A 475 0.01 -9.23 -28.21
C ASP A 475 -1.35 -8.59 -27.85
N ALA A 476 -1.46 -7.27 -28.00
CA ALA A 476 -2.74 -6.59 -27.96
C ALA A 476 -3.47 -6.83 -29.29
N VAL A 477 -4.39 -7.80 -29.30
CA VAL A 477 -5.38 -7.90 -30.37
C VAL A 477 -6.39 -6.77 -30.16
N SER A 478 -6.16 -5.63 -30.82
CA SER A 478 -7.12 -4.52 -30.82
C SER A 478 -8.33 -4.88 -31.70
N THR A 479 -9.30 -5.60 -31.15
CA THR A 479 -10.66 -5.57 -31.71
C THR A 479 -11.30 -4.27 -31.26
N VAL A 480 -11.20 -3.23 -32.10
CA VAL A 480 -11.99 -2.00 -31.97
C VAL A 480 -13.48 -2.40 -32.01
N PRO A 481 -14.26 -2.21 -30.93
CA PRO A 481 -15.70 -2.40 -31.01
C PRO A 481 -16.30 -1.20 -31.76
N GLU A 482 -17.05 -1.46 -32.84
CA GLU A 482 -17.88 -0.41 -33.46
C GLU A 482 -18.98 0.00 -32.46
N PRO A 483 -19.33 1.30 -32.35
CA PRO A 483 -20.40 1.73 -31.44
C PRO A 483 -21.70 1.03 -31.84
N SER A 484 -22.24 0.22 -30.94
CA SER A 484 -23.39 -0.61 -31.24
C SER A 484 -24.59 0.30 -31.60
N THR A 485 -25.13 0.11 -32.81
CA THR A 485 -26.30 0.82 -33.35
C THR A 485 -27.54 0.79 -32.42
N GLY A 486 -27.52 -0.01 -31.35
CA GLY A 486 -28.52 -0.03 -30.27
C GLY A 486 -28.55 1.22 -29.40
N MET A 487 -27.44 1.96 -29.25
CA MET A 487 -27.35 3.15 -28.39
C MET A 487 -28.26 4.30 -28.87
N MET A 488 -28.36 4.52 -30.19
CA MET A 488 -29.31 5.51 -30.73
C MET A 488 -30.77 5.08 -30.57
N ALA A 489 -31.05 3.78 -30.55
CA ALA A 489 -32.42 3.29 -30.39
C ALA A 489 -32.92 3.45 -28.94
N ILE A 490 -32.09 3.16 -27.93
CA ILE A 490 -32.47 3.21 -26.50
C ILE A 490 -32.69 4.66 -26.02
N CYS A 491 -31.85 5.61 -26.47
CA CYS A 491 -32.01 7.03 -26.15
C CYS A 491 -33.34 7.59 -26.67
N VAL A 492 -33.80 7.12 -27.85
CA VAL A 492 -35.08 7.52 -28.44
C VAL A 492 -36.26 6.89 -27.67
N THR A 493 -36.16 5.64 -27.22
CA THR A 493 -37.26 5.00 -26.46
C THR A 493 -37.46 5.61 -25.08
N LEU A 494 -36.40 5.99 -24.37
CA LEU A 494 -36.48 6.61 -23.04
C LEU A 494 -37.05 8.03 -23.11
N ALA A 495 -36.63 8.84 -24.08
CA ALA A 495 -37.21 10.17 -24.33
C ALA A 495 -38.72 10.09 -24.66
N VAL A 496 -39.13 9.08 -25.44
CA VAL A 496 -40.55 8.85 -25.79
C VAL A 496 -41.37 8.36 -24.58
N MET A 497 -40.82 7.53 -23.69
CA MET A 497 -41.49 7.09 -22.47
C MET A 497 -41.67 8.22 -21.45
N MET A 498 -40.68 9.10 -21.31
CA MET A 498 -40.77 10.28 -20.43
C MET A 498 -41.78 11.32 -20.95
N LEU A 499 -41.84 11.54 -22.27
CA LEU A 499 -42.84 12.42 -22.89
C LEU A 499 -44.27 11.87 -22.76
N ARG A 500 -44.46 10.54 -22.81
CA ARG A 500 -45.76 9.89 -22.61
C ARG A 500 -46.25 9.99 -21.16
N ARG A 501 -45.36 9.89 -20.16
CA ARG A 501 -45.72 10.06 -18.73
C ARG A 501 -46.08 11.51 -18.38
N ARG A 502 -45.49 12.52 -19.03
CA ARG A 502 -45.87 13.95 -18.86
C ARG A 502 -47.24 14.31 -19.44
N ARG A 503 -47.63 13.73 -20.59
CA ARG A 503 -48.97 13.95 -21.18
C ARG A 503 -50.11 13.28 -20.42
N ALA A 504 -49.85 12.17 -19.73
CA ALA A 504 -50.85 11.48 -18.91
C ALA A 504 -51.20 12.20 -17.59
N ARG A 505 -50.37 13.15 -17.13
CA ARG A 505 -50.58 13.91 -15.88
C ARG A 505 -51.19 15.30 -16.06
N THR A 506 -51.39 15.77 -17.29
CA THR A 506 -51.96 17.10 -17.60
C THR A 506 -53.41 17.05 -18.09
N GLY A 507 -54.04 15.87 -18.02
CA GLY A 507 -55.44 15.67 -18.39
C GLY A 507 -56.23 15.04 -17.25
N HIS A 508 -56.39 15.75 -16.13
CA HIS A 508 -57.54 15.68 -15.21
C HIS A 508 -57.59 16.96 -14.38
#